data_AF-A0A2T4TUA4-F1
#
_entry.id   AF-A0A2T4TUA4-F1
#
_cell.length_a   1.000
_cell.length_b   1.000
_cell.length_c   1.000
_cell.angle_alpha   90.00
_cell.angle_beta   90.00
_cell.angle_gamma   90.00
#
_symmetry.space_group_name_H-M   'P 1'
#
loop_
_entity.id
_entity.type
_entity.pdbx_description
1 polymer ?
#
loop_
_entity_poly.entity_id
_entity_poly.type
_entity_poly.pdbx_seq_one_letter_code
_entity_poly.pdbx_strand_id
1 'polypeptide(L)'
;MEITKQQAIAGLKKIFNTRSWENREDGKSFADKGDFFIDKRDCEQYEVMAKLKEYFKDKTIKDGQCRVESMTLLWTTFHIEDRGKE
;
A
#
# COMPACT_ATOMS: atom_id res chain seq x y z
N MET A 1 -10.02 -13.34 -8.00
CA MET A 1 -9.55 -12.61 -9.20
C MET A 1 -8.03 -12.50 -9.15
N GLU A 2 -7.35 -12.93 -10.20
CA GLU A 2 -5.90 -12.74 -10.32
C GLU A 2 -5.62 -11.34 -10.91
N ILE A 3 -4.67 -10.60 -10.31
CA ILE A 3 -4.26 -9.26 -10.77
C ILE A 3 -2.74 -9.15 -10.91
N THR A 4 -2.27 -8.26 -11.78
CA THR A 4 -0.84 -7.95 -11.88
C THR A 4 -0.39 -7.02 -10.74
N LYS A 5 0.92 -6.95 -10.47
CA LYS A 5 1.48 -5.98 -9.53
C LYS A 5 1.11 -4.54 -9.88
N GLN A 6 1.18 -4.18 -11.17
CA GLN A 6 0.84 -2.84 -11.64
C GLN A 6 -0.65 -2.51 -11.37
N GLN A 7 -1.55 -3.48 -11.54
CA GLN A 7 -2.96 -3.31 -11.19
C GLN A 7 -3.16 -3.14 -9.68
N ALA A 8 -2.46 -3.94 -8.87
CA ALA A 8 -2.49 -3.81 -7.41
C ALA A 8 -2.00 -2.42 -6.96
N ILE A 9 -0.84 -1.98 -7.47
CA ILE A 9 -0.27 -0.67 -7.18
C ILE A 9 -1.25 0.44 -7.58
N ALA A 10 -1.80 0.40 -8.80
CA ALA A 10 -2.74 1.41 -9.26
C ALA A 10 -4.03 1.45 -8.43
N GLY A 11 -4.54 0.29 -8.00
CA GLY A 11 -5.71 0.20 -7.14
C GLY A 11 -5.46 0.78 -5.76
N LEU A 12 -4.33 0.41 -5.14
CA LEU A 12 -3.96 0.87 -3.81
C LEU A 12 -3.63 2.37 -3.78
N LYS A 13 -3.01 2.91 -4.83
CA LYS A 13 -2.81 4.36 -4.97
C LYS A 13 -4.12 5.14 -4.93
N LYS A 14 -5.18 4.59 -5.54
CA LYS A 14 -6.53 5.18 -5.49
C LYS A 14 -7.17 5.05 -4.11
N ILE A 15 -7.08 3.89 -3.48
CA ILE A 15 -7.67 3.61 -2.15
C ILE A 15 -7.10 4.50 -1.07
N PHE A 16 -5.78 4.71 -1.09
CA PHE A 16 -5.07 5.53 -0.12
C PHE A 16 -4.87 6.97 -0.57
N ASN A 17 -5.40 7.35 -1.75
CA ASN A 17 -5.23 8.68 -2.35
C ASN A 17 -3.76 9.17 -2.28
N THR A 18 -2.82 8.27 -2.56
CA THR A 18 -1.40 8.53 -2.33
C THR A 18 -0.84 9.46 -3.39
N ARG A 19 -0.01 10.40 -2.96
CA ARG A 19 0.78 11.25 -3.85
C ARG A 19 1.97 10.49 -4.42
N SER A 20 2.61 11.06 -5.46
CA SER A 20 3.91 10.57 -5.91
C SER A 20 5.01 11.01 -4.94
N TRP A 21 6.14 10.31 -4.98
CA TRP A 21 7.32 10.64 -4.18
C TRP A 21 7.77 12.10 -4.34
N GLU A 22 7.75 12.61 -5.57
CA GLU A 22 8.20 13.96 -5.90
C GLU A 22 7.27 15.04 -5.35
N ASN A 23 5.99 14.70 -5.13
CA ASN A 23 4.95 15.62 -4.65
C ASN A 23 4.55 15.34 -3.19
N ARG A 24 5.41 14.65 -2.42
CA ARG A 24 5.16 14.34 -1.02
C ARG A 24 5.12 15.62 -0.18
N GLU A 25 4.20 15.65 0.77
CA GLU A 25 3.99 16.75 1.72
C GLU A 25 3.92 16.17 3.13
N ASP A 26 4.33 16.96 4.13
CA ASP A 26 4.15 16.54 5.52
C ASP A 26 2.66 16.31 5.84
N GLY A 27 2.39 15.22 6.55
CA GLY A 27 1.03 14.83 6.90
C GLY A 27 0.23 14.24 5.76
N LYS A 28 0.89 13.84 4.66
CA LYS A 28 0.25 13.20 3.51
C LYS A 28 0.89 11.88 3.12
N SER A 29 0.02 10.93 2.81
CA SER A 29 0.40 9.61 2.31
C SER A 29 0.97 9.69 0.88
N PHE A 30 1.99 8.88 0.61
CA PHE A 30 2.62 8.84 -0.71
C PHE A 30 3.03 7.41 -1.07
N ALA A 31 3.30 7.19 -2.36
CA ALA A 31 3.73 5.90 -2.87
C ALA A 31 4.79 6.05 -3.97
N ASP A 32 5.81 5.21 -3.94
CA ASP A 32 6.86 5.14 -4.96
C ASP A 32 7.04 3.71 -5.44
N LYS A 33 7.01 3.48 -6.75
CA LYS A 33 7.33 2.18 -7.41
C LYS A 33 6.77 0.87 -6.82
N GLY A 34 5.78 0.93 -5.93
CA GLY A 34 5.21 -0.24 -5.26
C GLY A 34 5.27 -0.17 -3.74
N ASP A 35 6.08 0.74 -3.19
CA ASP A 35 6.16 1.08 -1.78
C ASP A 35 5.11 2.14 -1.43
N PHE A 36 4.45 1.95 -0.29
CA PHE A 36 3.39 2.80 0.22
C PHE A 36 3.74 3.27 1.63
N PHE A 37 3.64 4.57 1.84
CA PHE A 37 3.90 5.23 3.11
C PHE A 37 2.64 5.97 3.52
N ILE A 38 1.90 5.40 4.47
CA ILE A 38 0.61 5.94 4.90
C ILE A 38 0.82 6.70 6.20
N ASP A 39 0.59 8.01 6.15
CA ASP A 39 0.63 8.87 7.35
C ASP A 39 -0.63 8.62 8.17
N LYS A 40 -0.46 8.43 9.48
CA LYS A 40 -1.56 8.25 10.44
C LYS A 40 -2.61 9.36 10.37
N ARG A 41 -2.19 10.60 10.06
CA ARG A 41 -3.09 11.76 9.92
C ARG A 41 -4.05 11.64 8.74
N ASP A 42 -3.69 10.86 7.71
CA ASP A 42 -4.55 10.58 6.56
C ASP A 42 -5.35 9.28 6.74
N CYS A 43 -4.75 8.26 7.35
CA CYS A 43 -5.40 6.97 7.57
C CYS A 43 -4.75 6.23 8.75
N GLU A 44 -5.54 5.93 9.77
CA GLU A 44 -5.07 5.23 10.96
C GLU A 44 -4.63 3.79 10.64
N GLN A 45 -3.70 3.23 11.43
CA GLN A 45 -3.11 1.92 11.16
C GLN A 45 -4.16 0.80 11.00
N TYR A 46 -5.20 0.80 11.85
CA TYR A 46 -6.27 -0.19 11.79
C TYR A 46 -7.11 -0.05 10.50
N GLU A 47 -7.27 1.16 9.99
CA GLU A 47 -7.97 1.45 8.74
C GLU A 47 -7.14 1.00 7.54
N VAL A 48 -5.82 1.18 7.59
CA VAL A 48 -4.91 0.65 6.55
C VAL A 48 -5.09 -0.85 6.43
N MET A 49 -5.03 -1.57 7.54
CA MET A 49 -5.22 -3.02 7.55
C MET A 49 -6.62 -3.45 7.09
N ALA A 50 -7.67 -2.72 7.49
CA ALA A 50 -9.03 -2.98 7.03
C ALA A 50 -9.17 -2.78 5.51
N LYS A 51 -8.66 -1.67 4.97
CA LYS A 51 -8.67 -1.36 3.54
C LYS A 51 -7.88 -2.36 2.72
N LEU A 52 -6.71 -2.80 3.20
CA LEU A 52 -5.92 -3.85 2.54
C LEU A 52 -6.66 -5.17 2.51
N LYS A 53 -7.23 -5.61 3.65
CA LYS A 53 -8.03 -6.84 3.72
C LYS A 53 -9.23 -6.80 2.79
N GLU A 54 -9.95 -5.68 2.74
CA GLU A 54 -11.09 -5.52 1.85
C GLU A 54 -10.66 -5.53 0.38
N TYR A 55 -9.59 -4.81 0.03
CA TYR A 55 -9.08 -4.79 -1.34
C TYR A 55 -8.68 -6.17 -1.84
N PHE A 56 -7.99 -6.95 -1.00
CA PHE A 56 -7.48 -8.29 -1.33
C PHE A 56 -8.44 -9.44 -0.99
N LYS A 57 -9.65 -9.16 -0.48
CA LYS A 57 -10.63 -10.18 -0.09
C LYS A 57 -10.90 -11.20 -1.19
N ASP A 58 -10.97 -10.73 -2.43
CA ASP A 58 -11.23 -11.52 -3.63
C ASP A 58 -10.09 -11.44 -4.65
N LYS A 59 -8.93 -10.86 -4.27
CA LYS A 59 -7.81 -10.61 -5.20
C LYS A 59 -6.52 -11.26 -4.74
N THR A 60 -5.82 -11.87 -5.69
CA THR A 60 -4.48 -12.42 -5.50
C THR A 60 -3.54 -11.79 -6.52
N ILE A 61 -2.35 -11.40 -6.09
CA ILE A 61 -1.34 -10.83 -6.98
C ILE A 61 -0.59 -11.97 -7.67
N LYS A 62 -0.59 -11.99 -8.99
CA LYS A 62 0.17 -12.98 -9.78
C LYS A 62 1.66 -12.84 -9.50
N ASP A 63 2.31 -13.95 -9.14
CA ASP A 63 3.74 -14.05 -8.82
C ASP A 63 4.24 -13.02 -7.78
N GLY A 64 3.31 -12.47 -6.98
CA GLY A 64 3.59 -11.34 -6.10
C GLY A 64 2.86 -11.41 -4.77
N GLN A 65 3.13 -10.44 -3.92
CA GLN A 65 2.49 -10.28 -2.62
C GLN A 65 2.39 -8.82 -2.20
N CYS A 66 1.50 -8.55 -1.26
CA CYS A 66 1.49 -7.33 -0.48
C CYS A 66 2.13 -7.65 0.87
N ARG A 67 3.30 -7.07 1.17
CA ARG A 67 3.99 -7.25 2.44
C ARG A 67 3.83 -5.98 3.25
N VAL A 68 3.29 -6.10 4.45
CA VAL A 68 3.27 -5.00 5.42
C VAL A 68 4.57 -5.06 6.19
N GLU A 69 5.40 -4.02 6.08
CA GLU A 69 6.78 -4.03 6.58
C GLU A 69 6.89 -3.44 7.97
N SER A 70 6.40 -2.21 8.16
CA SER A 70 6.53 -1.51 9.44
C SER A 70 5.28 -0.73 9.82
N MET A 71 5.01 -0.69 11.11
CA MET A 71 3.95 0.13 11.70
C MET A 71 4.57 0.92 12.85
N THR A 72 4.72 2.21 12.65
CA THR A 72 5.19 3.17 13.66
C THR A 72 4.03 4.07 14.08
N LEU A 73 4.18 4.80 15.18
CA LEU A 73 3.14 5.72 15.66
C LEU A 73 2.68 6.76 14.62
N LEU A 74 3.49 7.03 13.59
CA LEU A 74 3.19 8.03 12.56
C LEU A 74 2.92 7.42 11.19
N TRP A 75 3.47 6.24 10.89
CA TRP A 75 3.45 5.67 9.54
C TRP A 75 3.10 4.20 9.54
N THR A 76 2.33 3.78 8.53
CA THR A 76 2.24 2.38 8.10
C THR A 76 2.92 2.24 6.74
N THR A 77 3.92 1.36 6.65
CA THR A 77 4.63 1.07 5.40
C THR A 77 4.30 -0.33 4.93
N PHE A 78 3.94 -0.45 3.66
CA PHE A 78 3.73 -1.72 2.99
C PHE A 78 4.13 -1.61 1.53
N HIS A 79 4.36 -2.75 0.88
CA HIS A 79 4.82 -2.75 -0.49
C HIS A 79 4.30 -3.95 -1.30
N ILE A 80 4.24 -3.74 -2.61
CA ILE A 80 3.87 -4.75 -3.59
C ILE A 80 5.14 -5.28 -4.26
N GLU A 81 5.47 -6.54 -3.98
CA GLU A 81 6.70 -7.19 -4.43
C GLU A 81 6.46 -8.54 -5.12
N ASP A 82 7.52 -9.10 -5.70
CA ASP A 82 7.52 -10.48 -6.18
C ASP A 82 7.49 -11.44 -4.97
N ARG A 83 6.76 -12.55 -5.06
CA ARG A 83 6.71 -13.54 -3.99
C ARG A 83 8.07 -14.26 -3.90
N GLY A 84 8.67 -14.30 -2.72
CA GLY A 84 9.94 -15.01 -2.46
C GLY A 84 11.21 -14.15 -2.52
N LYS A 85 11.08 -12.82 -2.60
CA LYS A 85 12.17 -11.91 -2.20
C LYS A 85 12.01 -11.63 -0.71
N GLU A 86 12.93 -12.14 0.10
CA GLU A 86 13.09 -11.71 1.51
C GLU A 86 13.99 -10.49 1.59
#